data_AF-A0A6A3MHL4-F1
#
_entry.id   AF-A0A6A3MHL4-F1
#
_cell.length_a   1.000
_cell.length_b   1.000
_cell.length_c   1.000
_cell.angle_alpha   90.00
_cell.angle_beta   90.00
_cell.angle_gamma   90.00
#
_symmetry.space_group_name_H-M   'P 1'
#
loop_
_entity.id
_entity.type
_entity.pdbx_description
1 polymer ?
#
loop_
_entity_poly.entity_id
_entity_poly.type
_entity_poly.pdbx_seq_one_letter_code
_entity_poly.pdbx_strand_id
1 'polypeptide(L)'
;MVLLNCAVVGEGSVISIIIEDWKTVALLKKAIKDEKPNTIKCDADGLKLFLTKMEDGAWLKSRDPLVHQMGEGGVSDELKSLYMKEELDDPADEIRTILPSEIPGGSIHVQMEMERLKKNQLLIDFAPIENGEAFWSEETQMLADAITDEAVFNAFVTPYFNAILEKGDLVFVNSERYRWLPQSTLVTKNAYFKPDGFVTHRGMYRGKPEPKDRVQRPSGFRFGVAEEDLFDCLILFESKIKIDNSGIGQVVRYLENLCPKESASAILFDCRSFWLIRSERAVFTEIQRARWTTKGSKSLFENFIHGNISHLAARLSLACLHWHVNVAEGDAFLGRGAYGRVFKVTGRGGEDFALKIVEKCSVGRLYREEKALATAQRTGLTISPVRKLFETPEGAALLLSPVGKPLPQPMKRQQVLDLFELLWQLHAKGLVHGDPRVSNVILVGEKPLWIDLVEALEVSPHLREIDVEILTRSILNIPRTDFLHPVLKELIGNYATSTKRKDFNRLSNEVCLGFSN
;
A
#
# COMPACT_ATOMS: atom_id res chain seq x y z
N MET A 1 27.34 -18.14 34.41
CA MET A 1 26.13 -17.83 33.62
C MET A 1 25.76 -16.35 33.72
N VAL A 2 25.58 -15.70 32.57
CA VAL A 2 25.13 -14.31 32.42
C VAL A 2 23.87 -14.26 31.55
N LEU A 3 22.99 -13.30 31.82
CA LEU A 3 21.81 -13.01 31.02
C LEU A 3 22.08 -11.79 30.15
N LEU A 4 22.03 -11.95 28.83
CA LEU A 4 22.25 -10.89 27.85
C LEU A 4 20.94 -10.57 27.16
N ASN A 5 20.53 -9.29 27.12
CA ASN A 5 19.43 -8.88 26.26
C ASN A 5 19.97 -8.20 25.01
N CYS A 6 19.62 -8.71 23.83
CA CYS A 6 20.08 -8.23 22.54
C CYS A 6 18.91 -7.56 21.82
N ALA A 7 19.13 -6.38 21.22
CA ALA A 7 18.16 -5.78 20.32
C ALA A 7 18.47 -6.17 18.88
N VAL A 8 17.44 -6.39 18.07
CA VAL A 8 17.59 -6.51 16.63
C VAL A 8 17.08 -5.22 16.01
N VAL A 9 17.96 -4.51 15.31
CA VAL A 9 17.59 -3.23 14.71
C VAL A 9 16.79 -3.43 13.45
N GLY A 10 15.75 -2.62 13.32
CA GLY A 10 14.72 -2.77 12.28
C GLY A 10 13.61 -3.76 12.61
N GLU A 11 13.71 -4.55 13.69
CA GLU A 11 12.67 -5.56 14.05
C GLU A 11 11.80 -5.16 15.25
N GLY A 12 12.18 -4.15 16.03
CA GLY A 12 11.38 -3.75 17.20
C GLY A 12 11.57 -4.61 18.45
N SER A 13 12.31 -5.72 18.38
CA SER A 13 12.26 -6.79 19.38
C SER A 13 13.58 -6.96 20.16
N VAL A 14 13.44 -7.31 21.45
CA VAL A 14 14.55 -7.65 22.35
C VAL A 14 14.50 -9.15 22.63
N ILE A 15 15.63 -9.83 22.47
CA ILE A 15 15.78 -11.25 22.81
C ILE A 15 16.70 -11.40 24.03
N SER A 16 16.44 -12.41 24.85
CA SER A 16 17.25 -12.69 26.05
C SER A 16 17.99 -14.01 25.86
N ILE A 17 19.32 -13.96 25.95
CA ILE A 17 20.20 -15.13 25.81
C ILE A 17 20.87 -15.39 27.15
N ILE A 18 20.75 -16.61 27.65
CA ILE A 18 21.47 -17.07 28.83
C ILE A 18 22.69 -17.87 28.35
N ILE A 19 23.88 -17.43 28.72
CA ILE A 19 25.14 -18.05 28.29
C ILE A 19 26.16 -18.07 29.42
N GLU A 20 27.04 -19.07 29.43
CA GLU A 20 28.18 -19.07 30.36
C GLU A 20 29.16 -17.97 29.99
N ASP A 21 29.68 -17.26 30.99
CA ASP A 21 30.56 -16.11 30.82
C ASP A 21 31.95 -16.49 30.28
N TRP A 22 32.43 -17.70 30.53
CA TRP A 22 33.65 -18.23 29.93
C TRP A 22 33.48 -18.67 28.46
N LYS A 23 32.27 -18.66 27.90
CA LYS A 23 32.05 -18.99 26.48
C LYS A 23 32.42 -17.84 25.57
N THR A 24 32.67 -18.16 24.30
CA THR A 24 33.19 -17.19 23.33
C THR A 24 32.10 -16.41 22.60
N VAL A 25 32.48 -15.29 21.97
CA VAL A 25 31.62 -14.49 21.09
C VAL A 25 31.01 -15.33 19.95
N ALA A 26 31.74 -16.30 19.39
CA ALA A 26 31.20 -17.20 18.38
C ALA A 26 30.00 -18.03 18.88
N LEU A 27 30.07 -18.50 20.13
CA LEU A 27 28.97 -19.25 20.75
C LEU A 27 27.78 -18.34 21.09
N LEU A 28 28.03 -17.08 21.42
CA LEU A 28 26.98 -16.07 21.59
C LEU A 28 26.25 -15.78 20.27
N LYS A 29 26.98 -15.55 19.18
CA LYS A 29 26.41 -15.36 17.84
C LYS A 29 25.54 -16.55 17.43
N LYS A 30 26.00 -17.77 17.71
CA LYS A 30 25.22 -18.99 17.45
C LYS A 30 23.93 -19.04 18.27
N ALA A 31 23.99 -18.78 19.58
CA ALA A 31 22.82 -18.77 20.45
C ALA A 31 21.77 -17.73 20.00
N ILE A 32 22.21 -16.55 19.56
CA ILE A 32 21.33 -15.50 19.02
C ILE A 32 20.61 -15.97 17.75
N LYS A 33 21.34 -16.58 16.81
CA LYS A 33 20.75 -17.13 15.57
C LYS A 33 19.72 -18.22 15.90
N ASP A 34 20.05 -19.13 16.81
CA ASP A 34 19.22 -20.28 17.16
C ASP A 34 17.92 -19.87 17.87
N GLU A 35 17.92 -18.75 18.60
CA GLU A 35 16.74 -18.18 19.26
C GLU A 35 15.75 -17.54 18.26
N LYS A 36 16.25 -17.03 17.12
CA LYS A 36 15.45 -16.35 16.09
C LYS A 36 15.77 -16.85 14.66
N PRO A 37 15.59 -18.15 14.36
CA PRO A 37 15.97 -18.72 13.06
C PRO A 37 15.07 -18.24 11.90
N ASN A 38 13.90 -17.69 12.22
CA ASN A 38 12.97 -17.15 11.25
C ASN A 38 13.29 -15.71 10.85
N THR A 39 13.90 -14.93 11.74
CA THR A 39 14.32 -13.56 11.49
C THR A 39 15.77 -13.52 10.99
N ILE A 40 16.67 -14.26 11.64
CA ILE A 40 18.10 -14.24 11.37
C ILE A 40 18.43 -15.35 10.35
N LYS A 41 18.50 -14.97 9.07
CA LYS A 41 18.72 -15.91 7.97
C LYS A 41 20.18 -16.14 7.57
N CYS A 42 21.11 -15.30 8.04
CA CYS A 42 22.53 -15.49 7.77
C CYS A 42 23.16 -16.53 8.70
N ASP A 43 24.39 -16.96 8.39
CA ASP A 43 25.19 -17.76 9.31
C ASP A 43 25.61 -16.99 10.55
N ALA A 44 25.80 -17.72 11.65
CA ALA A 44 26.06 -17.14 12.96
C ALA A 44 27.37 -16.33 12.96
N ASP A 45 28.39 -16.81 12.27
CA ASP A 45 29.65 -16.11 12.03
C ASP A 45 29.48 -14.78 11.27
N GLY A 46 28.39 -14.65 10.51
CA GLY A 46 28.00 -13.43 9.80
C GLY A 46 27.31 -12.37 10.64
N LEU A 47 27.03 -12.64 11.91
CA LEU A 47 26.45 -11.64 12.82
C LEU A 47 27.53 -10.67 13.28
N LYS A 48 27.22 -9.38 13.23
CA LYS A 48 28.02 -8.33 13.85
C LYS A 48 27.32 -7.89 15.13
N LEU A 49 28.07 -7.95 16.24
CA LEU A 49 27.56 -7.60 17.55
C LEU A 49 28.29 -6.36 18.06
N PHE A 50 27.58 -5.42 18.68
CA PHE A 50 28.14 -4.17 19.19
C PHE A 50 27.69 -3.92 20.61
N LEU A 51 28.61 -3.66 21.54
CA LEU A 51 28.22 -3.26 22.90
C LEU A 51 27.46 -1.94 22.86
N THR A 52 26.35 -1.86 23.59
CA THR A 52 25.48 -0.67 23.69
C THR A 52 25.66 0.01 25.06
N LYS A 53 26.67 0.87 25.14
CA LYS A 53 27.01 1.67 26.34
C LYS A 53 26.77 3.16 26.08
N MET A 54 26.29 3.91 27.07
CA MET A 54 26.19 5.37 27.06
C MET A 54 27.59 6.02 27.15
N GLU A 55 27.68 7.34 26.90
CA GLU A 55 28.95 8.08 26.94
C GLU A 55 29.66 8.05 28.30
N ASP A 56 28.89 7.96 29.39
CA ASP A 56 29.39 7.84 30.76
C ASP A 56 29.83 6.40 31.12
N GLY A 57 29.73 5.47 30.16
CA GLY A 57 30.05 4.06 30.35
C GLY A 57 28.91 3.22 30.92
N ALA A 58 27.73 3.79 31.18
CA ALA A 58 26.57 3.06 31.67
C ALA A 58 25.91 2.19 30.58
N TRP A 59 25.23 1.10 30.96
CA TRP A 59 24.51 0.25 30.01
C TRP A 59 23.16 0.85 29.60
N LEU A 60 22.80 0.71 28.33
CA LEU A 60 21.51 1.18 27.80
C LEU A 60 20.36 0.32 28.37
N LYS A 61 19.32 0.93 28.94
CA LYS A 61 18.20 0.18 29.54
C LYS A 61 17.17 -0.26 28.50
N SER A 62 16.57 -1.43 28.64
CA SER A 62 15.55 -1.99 27.73
C SER A 62 14.24 -1.19 27.68
N ARG A 63 13.98 -0.36 28.71
CA ARG A 63 12.86 0.59 28.75
C ARG A 63 13.26 2.00 28.34
N ASP A 64 14.51 2.18 27.92
CA ASP A 64 14.96 3.47 27.42
C ASP A 64 14.21 3.79 26.12
N PRO A 65 13.65 5.00 25.95
CA PRO A 65 12.99 5.40 24.72
C PRO A 65 13.83 5.16 23.45
N LEU A 66 15.15 5.19 23.55
CA LEU A 66 16.08 4.92 22.45
C LEU A 66 16.02 3.47 21.96
N VAL A 67 15.72 2.51 22.84
CA VAL A 67 15.57 1.09 22.47
C VAL A 67 14.34 0.88 21.60
N HIS A 68 13.26 1.60 21.89
CA HIS A 68 12.07 1.60 21.04
C HIS A 68 12.39 2.22 19.67
N GLN A 69 13.18 3.29 19.63
CA GLN A 69 13.64 3.91 18.37
C GLN A 69 14.61 3.02 17.56
N MET A 70 15.49 2.28 18.23
CA MET A 70 16.36 1.25 17.61
C MET A 70 15.54 0.12 16.99
N GLY A 71 14.47 -0.27 17.69
CA GLY A 71 13.48 -1.21 17.20
C GLY A 71 12.77 -0.72 15.93
N GLU A 72 12.52 0.58 15.83
CA GLU A 72 11.89 1.27 14.69
C GLU A 72 12.90 1.68 13.58
N GLY A 73 14.15 1.21 13.65
CA GLY A 73 15.21 1.50 12.66
C GLY A 73 15.72 2.95 12.65
N GLY A 74 15.30 3.79 13.60
CA GLY A 74 15.51 5.24 13.63
C GLY A 74 16.77 5.71 14.37
N VAL A 75 17.95 5.21 13.98
CA VAL A 75 19.21 5.55 14.65
C VAL A 75 20.13 6.36 13.72
N SER A 76 20.38 7.64 14.06
CA SER A 76 21.33 8.51 13.34
C SER A 76 22.78 8.06 13.54
N ASP A 77 23.70 8.42 12.63
CA ASP A 77 25.13 8.02 12.73
C ASP A 77 25.87 8.69 13.90
N GLU A 78 25.40 9.86 14.34
CA GLU A 78 25.84 10.52 15.58
C GLU A 78 25.40 9.74 16.82
N LEU A 79 24.22 9.11 16.79
CA LEU A 79 23.74 8.24 17.85
C LEU A 79 24.48 6.88 17.82
N LYS A 80 24.73 6.27 16.64
CA LYS A 80 25.55 5.05 16.53
C LYS A 80 26.92 5.23 17.16
N SER A 81 27.58 6.36 16.92
CA SER A 81 28.89 6.68 17.51
C SER A 81 28.81 7.04 19.02
N LEU A 82 27.64 7.49 19.49
CA LEU A 82 27.37 7.74 20.90
C LEU A 82 27.31 6.46 21.74
N TYR A 83 26.91 5.31 21.18
CA TYR A 83 26.68 4.10 21.96
C TYR A 83 27.13 2.75 21.39
N MET A 84 27.44 2.64 20.10
CA MET A 84 28.09 1.46 19.50
C MET A 84 29.60 1.60 19.69
N LYS A 85 30.05 1.46 20.95
CA LYS A 85 31.42 1.80 21.37
C LYS A 85 32.44 0.75 20.94
N GLU A 86 32.05 -0.52 20.93
CA GLU A 86 32.97 -1.64 20.72
C GLU A 86 32.26 -2.76 19.94
N GLU A 87 32.81 -3.11 18.77
CA GLU A 87 32.38 -4.27 17.98
C GLU A 87 33.01 -5.53 18.58
N LEU A 88 32.21 -6.57 18.77
CA LEU A 88 32.70 -7.89 19.19
C LEU A 88 33.16 -8.66 17.95
N ASP A 89 34.34 -8.27 17.46
CA ASP A 89 34.89 -8.75 16.20
C ASP A 89 35.62 -10.09 16.37
N ASP A 90 36.39 -10.29 17.45
CA ASP A 90 37.13 -11.54 17.66
C ASP A 90 36.18 -12.67 18.14
N PRO A 91 35.98 -13.73 17.34
CA PRO A 91 35.11 -14.85 17.69
C PRO A 91 35.63 -15.69 18.88
N ALA A 92 36.92 -15.59 19.23
CA ALA A 92 37.58 -16.33 20.30
C ALA A 92 37.51 -15.62 21.66
N ASP A 93 37.18 -14.32 21.70
CA ASP A 93 37.07 -13.58 22.95
C ASP A 93 36.01 -14.20 23.85
N GLU A 94 36.35 -14.33 25.13
CA GLU A 94 35.45 -14.86 26.15
C GLU A 94 34.49 -13.75 26.61
N ILE A 95 33.24 -14.08 26.86
CA ILE A 95 32.22 -13.09 27.26
C ILE A 95 32.61 -12.37 28.56
N ARG A 96 33.28 -13.08 29.49
CA ARG A 96 33.77 -12.55 30.77
C ARG A 96 34.90 -11.53 30.65
N THR A 97 35.63 -11.50 29.52
CA THR A 97 36.68 -10.50 29.30
C THR A 97 36.12 -9.22 28.68
N ILE A 98 34.93 -9.30 28.09
CA ILE A 98 34.24 -8.21 27.38
C ILE A 98 33.17 -7.55 28.27
N LEU A 99 32.43 -8.34 29.05
CA LEU A 99 31.32 -7.90 29.90
C LEU A 99 31.68 -7.98 31.39
N PRO A 100 31.29 -6.98 32.21
CA PRO A 100 31.53 -7.03 33.65
C PRO A 100 30.79 -8.20 34.30
N SER A 101 31.35 -8.73 35.40
CA SER A 101 30.81 -9.89 36.13
C SER A 101 29.42 -9.67 36.75
N GLU A 102 29.01 -8.42 36.93
CA GLU A 102 27.64 -8.04 37.29
C GLU A 102 27.06 -7.12 36.19
N ILE A 103 26.05 -7.62 35.48
CA ILE A 103 25.33 -6.88 34.43
C ILE A 103 24.00 -6.38 35.03
N PRO A 104 23.71 -5.06 34.99
CA PRO A 104 22.45 -4.53 35.50
C PRO A 104 21.25 -5.09 34.73
N GLY A 105 20.29 -5.68 35.46
CA GLY A 105 19.07 -6.24 34.87
C GLY A 105 18.26 -5.22 34.07
N GLY A 106 17.77 -5.63 32.90
CA GLY A 106 16.96 -4.77 32.03
C GLY A 106 17.77 -3.83 31.14
N SER A 107 18.94 -4.24 30.65
CA SER A 107 19.78 -3.49 29.70
C SER A 107 19.86 -4.17 28.32
N ILE A 108 20.14 -3.43 27.24
CA ILE A 108 20.33 -3.89 25.84
C ILE A 108 21.81 -3.90 25.50
N HIS A 109 22.23 -4.87 24.68
CA HIS A 109 23.65 -5.15 24.50
C HIS A 109 24.15 -5.28 23.02
N VAL A 110 23.32 -5.29 21.94
CA VAL A 110 23.71 -5.54 20.50
C VAL A 110 22.75 -4.95 19.39
N GLN A 111 23.19 -4.66 18.11
CA GLN A 111 22.43 -4.09 16.91
C GLN A 111 22.90 -4.54 15.46
N MET A 112 22.05 -4.59 14.39
CA MET A 112 22.38 -5.00 12.96
C MET A 112 21.48 -4.41 11.79
N GLU A 113 22.00 -4.03 10.57
CA GLU A 113 21.22 -4.03 9.27
C GLU A 113 22.02 -3.92 7.92
N MET A 114 22.88 -2.91 7.70
CA MET A 114 23.51 -2.63 6.37
C MET A 114 24.52 -3.69 5.86
N GLU A 115 25.07 -4.49 6.75
CA GLU A 115 26.12 -5.46 6.42
C GLU A 115 25.56 -6.71 5.74
N ARG A 116 24.25 -7.01 5.91
CA ARG A 116 23.56 -8.08 5.18
C ARG A 116 23.57 -7.84 3.67
N LEU A 117 23.23 -6.62 3.24
CA LEU A 117 23.17 -6.26 1.82
C LEU A 117 24.54 -6.32 1.15
N LYS A 118 25.58 -5.86 1.86
CA LYS A 118 26.97 -5.96 1.40
C LYS A 118 27.45 -7.42 1.33
N LYS A 119 27.21 -8.22 2.38
CA LYS A 119 27.60 -9.65 2.42
C LYS A 119 26.93 -10.46 1.30
N ASN A 120 25.67 -10.14 1.00
CA ASN A 120 24.90 -10.83 -0.02
C ASN A 120 25.04 -10.20 -1.43
N GLN A 121 25.92 -9.21 -1.60
CA GLN A 121 26.16 -8.52 -2.88
C GLN A 121 24.89 -7.91 -3.50
N LEU A 122 23.93 -7.48 -2.66
CA LEU A 122 22.66 -6.88 -3.07
C LEU A 122 22.73 -5.35 -3.17
N LEU A 123 23.88 -4.77 -2.81
CA LEU A 123 24.20 -3.36 -3.01
C LEU A 123 25.11 -3.25 -4.24
N ILE A 124 24.57 -2.69 -5.32
CA ILE A 124 25.20 -2.68 -6.64
C ILE A 124 25.50 -1.24 -7.03
N ASP A 125 26.77 -0.93 -7.29
CA ASP A 125 27.16 0.33 -7.90
C ASP A 125 27.10 0.20 -9.42
N PHE A 126 26.31 1.05 -10.06
CA PHE A 126 26.13 1.03 -11.50
C PHE A 126 27.41 1.45 -12.22
N ALA A 127 27.91 0.56 -13.08
CA ALA A 127 29.05 0.84 -13.93
C ALA A 127 28.63 1.73 -15.13
N PRO A 128 29.43 2.73 -15.52
CA PRO A 128 29.15 3.55 -16.70
C PRO A 128 29.04 2.69 -17.97
N ILE A 129 28.05 2.99 -18.81
CA ILE A 129 27.88 2.34 -20.12
C ILE A 129 28.51 3.23 -21.19
N GLU A 130 29.38 2.64 -22.02
CA GLU A 130 29.98 3.34 -23.16
C GLU A 130 28.89 3.87 -24.10
N ASN A 131 28.99 5.15 -24.50
CA ASN A 131 27.98 5.88 -25.27
C ASN A 131 26.59 6.01 -24.61
N GLY A 132 26.43 5.63 -23.34
CA GLY A 132 25.20 5.81 -22.59
C GLY A 132 24.92 7.28 -22.26
N GLU A 133 23.65 7.69 -22.33
CA GLU A 133 23.21 9.03 -21.93
C GLU A 133 23.18 9.15 -20.40
N ALA A 134 23.73 10.23 -19.86
CA ALA A 134 23.56 10.58 -18.45
C ALA A 134 22.13 11.11 -18.21
N PHE A 135 21.62 11.00 -16.98
CA PHE A 135 20.30 11.50 -16.62
C PHE A 135 20.21 13.02 -16.85
N TRP A 136 21.25 13.76 -16.46
CA TRP A 136 21.45 15.15 -16.85
C TRP A 136 22.93 15.49 -17.03
N SER A 137 23.19 16.68 -17.60
CA SER A 137 24.54 17.18 -17.89
C SER A 137 25.31 17.60 -16.63
N GLU A 138 26.63 17.70 -16.75
CA GLU A 138 27.49 18.29 -15.70
C GLU A 138 27.12 19.77 -15.40
N GLU A 139 26.68 20.52 -16.41
CA GLU A 139 26.16 21.89 -16.21
C GLU A 139 24.90 21.90 -15.34
N THR A 140 23.99 20.94 -15.57
CA THR A 140 22.79 20.76 -14.74
C THR A 140 23.18 20.34 -13.32
N GLN A 141 24.17 19.46 -13.20
CA GLN A 141 24.70 19.01 -11.92
C GLN A 141 25.26 20.17 -11.08
N MET A 142 25.96 21.13 -11.70
CA MET A 142 26.42 22.34 -11.01
C MET A 142 25.28 23.18 -10.43
N LEU A 143 24.14 23.25 -11.12
CA LEU A 143 22.95 23.92 -10.62
C LEU A 143 22.34 23.14 -9.43
N ALA A 144 22.28 21.81 -9.53
CA ALA A 144 21.77 20.95 -8.45
C ALA A 144 22.63 21.06 -7.18
N ASP A 145 23.95 21.04 -7.30
CA ASP A 145 24.90 21.15 -6.18
C ASP A 145 24.78 22.47 -5.40
N ALA A 146 24.23 23.53 -6.00
CA ALA A 146 24.01 24.82 -5.35
C ALA A 146 22.74 24.85 -4.47
N ILE A 147 21.87 23.84 -4.57
CA ILE A 147 20.61 23.79 -3.85
C ILE A 147 20.82 23.21 -2.45
N THR A 148 20.28 23.88 -1.44
CA THR A 148 20.42 23.50 -0.02
C THR A 148 19.08 23.25 0.67
N ASP A 149 17.96 23.53 0.00
CA ASP A 149 16.61 23.29 0.49
C ASP A 149 15.97 22.12 -0.28
N GLU A 150 15.46 21.13 0.44
CA GLU A 150 14.93 19.89 -0.13
C GLU A 150 13.70 20.13 -1.01
N ALA A 151 12.83 21.08 -0.65
CA ALA A 151 11.63 21.40 -1.41
C ALA A 151 11.98 22.14 -2.70
N VAL A 152 12.98 23.02 -2.67
CA VAL A 152 13.56 23.64 -3.87
C VAL A 152 14.22 22.59 -4.77
N PHE A 153 14.94 21.62 -4.19
CA PHE A 153 15.56 20.54 -4.97
C PHE A 153 14.51 19.64 -5.62
N ASN A 154 13.45 19.28 -4.90
CA ASN A 154 12.30 18.57 -5.44
C ASN A 154 11.66 19.31 -6.62
N ALA A 155 11.48 20.62 -6.49
CA ALA A 155 10.99 21.46 -7.59
C ALA A 155 11.96 21.50 -8.78
N PHE A 156 13.27 21.50 -8.53
CA PHE A 156 14.29 21.49 -9.58
C PHE A 156 14.32 20.16 -10.37
N VAL A 157 14.23 19.01 -9.71
CA VAL A 157 14.33 17.70 -10.37
C VAL A 157 13.04 17.26 -11.07
N THR A 158 11.87 17.70 -10.58
CA THR A 158 10.55 17.24 -11.07
C THR A 158 10.37 17.37 -12.59
N PRO A 159 10.79 18.46 -13.27
CA PRO A 159 10.70 18.55 -14.73
C PRO A 159 11.45 17.43 -15.48
N TYR A 160 12.59 16.97 -14.95
CA TYR A 160 13.34 15.85 -15.53
C TYR A 160 12.61 14.53 -15.37
N PHE A 161 11.98 14.30 -14.21
CA PHE A 161 11.10 13.14 -14.02
C PHE A 161 9.93 13.17 -14.99
N ASN A 162 9.26 14.32 -15.14
CA ASN A 162 8.13 14.45 -16.05
C ASN A 162 8.54 14.13 -17.51
N ALA A 163 9.68 14.64 -17.98
CA ALA A 163 10.16 14.37 -19.33
C ALA A 163 10.42 12.88 -19.61
N ILE A 164 10.87 12.12 -18.60
CA ILE A 164 11.04 10.67 -18.69
C ILE A 164 9.69 9.95 -18.71
N LEU A 165 8.76 10.41 -17.88
CA LEU A 165 7.46 9.76 -17.69
C LEU A 165 6.46 10.04 -18.81
N GLU A 166 6.66 11.11 -19.60
CA GLU A 166 5.82 11.46 -20.77
C GLU A 166 5.61 10.30 -21.76
N LYS A 167 6.51 9.32 -21.80
CA LYS A 167 6.45 8.18 -22.72
C LYS A 167 5.57 7.01 -22.27
N GLY A 168 4.97 7.07 -21.09
CA GLY A 168 3.89 6.18 -20.65
C GLY A 168 2.78 7.03 -20.04
N ASP A 169 1.57 6.51 -19.84
CA ASP A 169 0.49 7.23 -19.12
C ASP A 169 0.83 7.42 -17.60
N LEU A 170 2.11 7.55 -17.27
CA LEU A 170 2.70 7.67 -15.95
C LEU A 170 2.98 9.14 -15.63
N VAL A 171 2.89 9.45 -14.34
CA VAL A 171 3.11 10.79 -13.83
C VAL A 171 3.85 10.72 -12.50
N PHE A 172 4.71 11.70 -12.27
CA PHE A 172 5.24 11.95 -10.93
C PHE A 172 4.25 12.84 -10.17
N VAL A 173 3.87 12.40 -8.97
CA VAL A 173 2.93 13.09 -8.09
C VAL A 173 3.68 13.56 -6.85
N ASN A 174 3.87 14.87 -6.73
CA ASN A 174 4.49 15.46 -5.56
C ASN A 174 3.53 15.38 -4.35
N SER A 175 4.02 14.80 -3.27
CA SER A 175 3.26 14.53 -2.05
C SER A 175 3.96 15.04 -0.80
N GLU A 176 5.05 15.79 -0.95
CA GLU A 176 5.91 16.30 0.12
C GLU A 176 5.16 17.13 1.19
N ARG A 177 3.98 17.65 0.87
CA ARG A 177 3.14 18.43 1.81
C ARG A 177 1.88 17.70 2.26
N TYR A 178 1.72 16.44 1.88
CA TYR A 178 0.52 15.64 2.13
C TYR A 178 0.87 14.35 2.88
N ARG A 179 0.24 14.13 4.02
CA ARG A 179 0.37 12.86 4.75
C ARG A 179 -0.63 11.86 4.18
N TRP A 180 -0.17 10.70 3.74
CA TRP A 180 -1.03 9.73 3.05
C TRP A 180 -0.69 8.27 3.29
N LEU A 181 0.54 7.95 3.69
CA LEU A 181 0.95 6.58 3.95
C LEU A 181 0.77 6.26 5.45
N PRO A 182 -0.11 5.32 5.86
CA PRO A 182 -0.34 4.99 7.26
C PRO A 182 0.94 4.48 7.97
N GLN A 183 1.08 4.74 9.28
CA GLN A 183 2.23 4.28 10.09
C GLN A 183 2.02 2.93 10.81
N SER A 184 0.81 2.34 10.74
CA SER A 184 0.51 1.04 11.32
C SER A 184 -0.54 0.29 10.51
N THR A 185 -0.38 -1.02 10.42
CA THR A 185 -1.36 -1.95 9.83
C THR A 185 -2.43 -2.38 10.84
N LEU A 186 -2.21 -2.17 12.14
CA LEU A 186 -3.06 -2.67 13.22
C LEU A 186 -3.29 -1.59 14.29
N VAL A 187 -4.54 -1.12 14.34
CA VAL A 187 -5.18 -0.40 15.47
C VAL A 187 -4.69 1.05 15.67
N THR A 188 -5.55 1.99 15.23
CA THR A 188 -5.43 3.47 15.23
C THR A 188 -4.58 4.10 14.10
N LYS A 189 -5.25 4.41 12.97
CA LYS A 189 -4.73 5.20 11.83
C LYS A 189 -4.57 6.70 12.20
N ASN A 190 -3.91 7.03 13.31
CA ASN A 190 -3.80 8.41 13.79
C ASN A 190 -2.50 9.11 13.36
N ALA A 191 -1.56 8.36 12.78
CA ALA A 191 -0.32 8.90 12.26
C ALA A 191 -0.06 8.40 10.84
N TYR A 192 0.37 9.32 9.98
CA TYR A 192 0.63 9.10 8.57
C TYR A 192 2.01 9.65 8.23
N PHE A 193 2.81 8.84 7.55
CA PHE A 193 4.01 9.26 6.85
C PHE A 193 3.66 10.18 5.68
N LYS A 194 4.71 10.89 5.24
CA LYS A 194 4.66 11.92 4.22
C LYS A 194 5.82 11.72 3.24
N PRO A 195 5.82 10.63 2.44
CA PRO A 195 6.80 10.47 1.37
C PRO A 195 6.77 11.66 0.42
N ASP A 196 7.92 12.04 -0.13
CA ASP A 196 8.04 13.25 -0.97
C ASP A 196 7.27 13.15 -2.28
N GLY A 197 7.15 11.95 -2.83
CA GLY A 197 6.31 11.72 -3.99
C GLY A 197 6.20 10.25 -4.34
N PHE A 198 5.55 10.02 -5.47
CA PHE A 198 5.47 8.70 -6.08
C PHE A 198 5.21 8.81 -7.58
N VAL A 199 5.59 7.78 -8.31
CA VAL A 199 5.21 7.60 -9.72
C VAL A 199 4.08 6.60 -9.80
N THR A 200 3.04 6.95 -10.56
CA THR A 200 1.91 6.05 -10.85
C THR A 200 1.26 6.43 -12.18
N HIS A 201 0.22 5.71 -12.60
CA HIS A 201 -0.59 6.07 -13.76
C HIS A 201 -1.42 7.35 -13.49
N ARG A 202 -1.62 8.21 -14.49
CA ARG A 202 -2.36 9.49 -14.34
C ARG A 202 -3.78 9.37 -13.77
N GLY A 203 -4.40 8.19 -13.91
CA GLY A 203 -5.71 7.86 -13.34
C GLY A 203 -5.70 7.18 -11.95
N MET A 204 -4.53 6.98 -11.34
CA MET A 204 -4.34 6.14 -10.14
C MET A 204 -3.95 6.92 -8.87
N TYR A 205 -4.20 8.23 -8.83
CA TYR A 205 -3.95 9.07 -7.65
C TYR A 205 -5.10 10.03 -7.41
N ARG A 206 -5.10 10.67 -6.23
CA ARG A 206 -6.01 11.77 -5.91
C ARG A 206 -5.29 13.10 -5.97
N GLY A 207 -5.75 13.96 -6.86
CA GLY A 207 -5.26 15.32 -7.01
C GLY A 207 -5.47 16.15 -5.75
N LYS A 208 -4.48 16.99 -5.45
CA LYS A 208 -4.50 17.97 -4.37
C LYS A 208 -4.12 19.34 -4.94
N PRO A 209 -4.53 20.45 -4.29
CA PRO A 209 -4.10 21.77 -4.70
C PRO A 209 -2.58 21.92 -4.58
N GLU A 210 -2.01 22.93 -5.25
CA GLU A 210 -0.62 23.29 -5.01
C GLU A 210 -0.41 23.74 -3.55
N PRO A 211 0.62 23.25 -2.85
CA PRO A 211 0.92 23.68 -1.49
C PRO A 211 1.34 25.16 -1.42
N LYS A 212 0.90 25.84 -0.36
CA LYS A 212 1.28 27.24 -0.08
C LYS A 212 2.62 27.32 0.67
N ASP A 213 3.68 26.80 0.09
CA ASP A 213 5.01 26.69 0.71
C ASP A 213 6.07 27.66 0.15
N ARG A 214 5.65 28.59 -0.71
CA ARG A 214 6.49 29.65 -1.30
C ARG A 214 7.63 29.16 -2.21
N VAL A 215 7.67 27.86 -2.53
CA VAL A 215 8.59 27.32 -3.52
C VAL A 215 8.07 27.65 -4.91
N GLN A 216 8.93 28.23 -5.76
CA GLN A 216 8.54 28.51 -7.14
C GLN A 216 8.58 27.25 -7.98
N ARG A 217 7.52 27.02 -8.75
CA ARG A 217 7.36 25.84 -9.60
C ARG A 217 6.86 26.27 -10.98
N PRO A 218 7.47 25.77 -12.07
CA PRO A 218 6.90 25.90 -13.40
C PRO A 218 5.51 25.26 -13.50
N SER A 219 4.77 25.59 -14.56
CA SER A 219 3.49 24.93 -14.85
C SER A 219 3.67 23.42 -15.11
N GLY A 220 2.67 22.61 -14.76
CA GLY A 220 2.66 21.17 -15.05
C GLY A 220 3.03 20.27 -13.87
N PHE A 221 3.21 20.84 -12.68
CA PHE A 221 3.36 20.07 -11.45
C PHE A 221 2.06 19.42 -11.03
N ARG A 222 2.17 18.21 -10.50
CA ARG A 222 1.05 17.43 -9.98
C ARG A 222 1.24 17.26 -8.49
N PHE A 223 0.17 17.48 -7.75
CA PHE A 223 0.14 17.30 -6.32
C PHE A 223 -0.94 16.30 -5.96
N GLY A 224 -0.67 15.43 -5.01
CA GLY A 224 -1.64 14.39 -4.72
C GLY A 224 -1.30 13.52 -3.52
N VAL A 225 -2.14 12.50 -3.38
CA VAL A 225 -1.96 11.39 -2.45
C VAL A 225 -2.31 10.10 -3.16
N ALA A 226 -1.67 9.00 -2.76
CA ALA A 226 -2.02 7.69 -3.28
C ALA A 226 -3.28 7.14 -2.58
N GLU A 227 -3.99 6.24 -3.27
CA GLU A 227 -5.12 5.51 -2.73
C GLU A 227 -4.64 4.17 -2.16
N GLU A 228 -5.09 3.80 -0.96
CA GLU A 228 -4.68 2.57 -0.25
C GLU A 228 -4.90 1.31 -1.11
N ASP A 229 -6.01 1.28 -1.86
CA ASP A 229 -6.36 0.20 -2.79
C ASP A 229 -5.49 0.13 -4.07
N LEU A 230 -4.57 1.09 -4.24
CA LEU A 230 -3.65 1.23 -5.37
C LEU A 230 -2.17 1.31 -4.93
N PHE A 231 -1.86 0.98 -3.68
CA PHE A 231 -0.47 0.98 -3.19
C PHE A 231 0.46 0.02 -3.95
N ASP A 232 -0.09 -1.04 -4.55
CA ASP A 232 0.64 -1.95 -5.43
C ASP A 232 0.89 -1.39 -6.85
N CYS A 233 0.42 -0.16 -7.12
CA CYS A 233 0.48 0.50 -8.42
C CYS A 233 1.37 1.76 -8.42
N LEU A 234 2.27 1.89 -7.45
CA LEU A 234 3.17 3.05 -7.36
C LEU A 234 4.62 2.68 -7.06
N ILE A 235 5.52 3.58 -7.43
CA ILE A 235 6.94 3.58 -7.05
C ILE A 235 7.15 4.78 -6.14
N LEU A 236 7.63 4.56 -4.91
CA LEU A 236 7.88 5.63 -3.95
C LEU A 236 9.09 6.47 -4.34
N PHE A 237 9.04 7.76 -4.06
CA PHE A 237 10.15 8.69 -4.25
C PHE A 237 10.40 9.41 -2.94
N GLU A 238 11.66 9.39 -2.50
CA GLU A 238 12.14 10.12 -1.33
C GLU A 238 13.38 10.91 -1.70
N SER A 239 13.37 12.19 -1.36
CA SER A 239 14.41 13.16 -1.65
C SER A 239 15.18 13.48 -0.39
N LYS A 240 16.48 13.74 -0.55
CA LYS A 240 17.35 14.28 0.50
C LYS A 240 18.28 15.29 -0.15
N ILE A 241 18.78 16.27 0.60
CA ILE A 241 19.91 17.08 0.12
C ILE A 241 21.19 16.24 0.02
N LYS A 242 21.34 15.28 0.93
CA LYS A 242 22.40 14.28 0.93
C LYS A 242 21.85 12.98 1.49
N ILE A 243 22.00 11.88 0.77
CA ILE A 243 21.60 10.56 1.27
C ILE A 243 22.49 10.18 2.45
N ASP A 244 21.84 9.83 3.55
CA ASP A 244 22.44 9.27 4.76
C ASP A 244 21.66 8.03 5.22
N ASN A 245 22.08 7.45 6.34
CA ASN A 245 21.40 6.28 6.90
C ASN A 245 19.96 6.59 7.37
N SER A 246 19.64 7.84 7.68
CA SER A 246 18.27 8.25 8.05
C SER A 246 17.33 8.18 6.84
N GLY A 247 17.77 8.67 5.68
CA GLY A 247 17.01 8.57 4.43
C GLY A 247 16.71 7.13 4.04
N ILE A 248 17.67 6.22 4.23
CA ILE A 248 17.46 4.78 3.98
C ILE A 248 16.43 4.20 4.94
N GLY A 249 16.58 4.44 6.25
CA GLY A 249 15.64 3.94 7.27
C GLY A 249 14.22 4.49 7.10
N GLN A 250 14.08 5.71 6.59
CA GLN A 250 12.78 6.28 6.21
C GLN A 250 12.12 5.49 5.08
N VAL A 251 12.87 5.15 4.03
CA VAL A 251 12.36 4.36 2.89
C VAL A 251 12.01 2.92 3.30
N VAL A 252 12.78 2.30 4.20
CA VAL A 252 12.43 0.99 4.79
C VAL A 252 11.03 1.05 5.41
N ARG A 253 10.80 2.02 6.31
CA ARG A 253 9.50 2.21 6.96
C ARG A 253 8.37 2.46 5.98
N TYR A 254 8.64 3.15 4.88
CA TYR A 254 7.61 3.38 3.87
C TYR A 254 7.23 2.10 3.15
N LEU A 255 8.20 1.29 2.75
CA LEU A 255 7.97 0.04 2.05
C LEU A 255 7.29 -1.01 2.95
N GLU A 256 7.62 -1.04 4.24
CA GLU A 256 6.92 -1.84 5.27
C GLU A 256 5.43 -1.52 5.35
N ASN A 257 5.08 -0.25 5.24
CA ASN A 257 3.69 0.19 5.38
C ASN A 257 2.92 0.23 4.05
N LEU A 258 3.62 0.27 2.92
CA LEU A 258 3.01 0.34 1.59
C LEU A 258 2.48 -1.03 1.14
N CYS A 259 3.35 -2.03 1.05
CA CYS A 259 3.00 -3.37 0.56
C CYS A 259 3.73 -4.46 1.39
N PRO A 260 3.36 -4.67 2.66
CA PRO A 260 4.08 -5.60 3.56
C PRO A 260 4.11 -7.06 3.09
N LYS A 261 3.25 -7.44 2.14
CA LYS A 261 3.06 -8.83 1.69
C LYS A 261 3.49 -9.09 0.26
N GLU A 262 3.82 -8.04 -0.50
CA GLU A 262 4.12 -8.11 -1.93
C GLU A 262 5.45 -7.39 -2.24
N SER A 263 5.78 -7.29 -3.53
CA SER A 263 6.93 -6.49 -3.96
C SER A 263 6.58 -5.00 -3.99
N ALA A 264 7.54 -4.17 -3.60
CA ALA A 264 7.44 -2.73 -3.67
C ALA A 264 8.76 -2.13 -4.16
N SER A 265 8.69 -0.92 -4.70
CA SER A 265 9.85 -0.22 -5.23
C SER A 265 9.90 1.21 -4.74
N ALA A 266 11.12 1.69 -4.49
CA ALA A 266 11.38 3.07 -4.10
C ALA A 266 12.61 3.62 -4.83
N ILE A 267 12.64 4.94 -4.97
CA ILE A 267 13.80 5.71 -5.42
C ILE A 267 14.15 6.69 -4.31
N LEU A 268 15.31 6.49 -3.70
CA LEU A 268 15.91 7.44 -2.77
C LEU A 268 16.94 8.26 -3.53
N PHE A 269 16.87 9.58 -3.48
CA PHE A 269 17.75 10.41 -4.29
C PHE A 269 18.20 11.68 -3.59
N ASP A 270 19.37 12.19 -3.98
CA ASP A 270 19.89 13.49 -3.58
C ASP A 270 20.42 14.29 -4.77
N CYS A 271 21.08 15.41 -4.50
CA CYS A 271 21.61 16.29 -5.54
C CYS A 271 22.63 15.60 -6.46
N ARG A 272 23.25 14.48 -6.06
CA ARG A 272 24.36 13.84 -6.79
C ARG A 272 24.05 12.45 -7.28
N SER A 273 23.15 11.75 -6.61
CA SER A 273 22.92 10.33 -6.82
C SER A 273 21.47 9.92 -6.62
N PHE A 274 21.14 8.77 -7.17
CA PHE A 274 19.87 8.09 -6.93
C PHE A 274 20.11 6.60 -6.66
N TRP A 275 19.26 6.04 -5.83
CA TRP A 275 19.31 4.69 -5.34
C TRP A 275 17.97 4.04 -5.69
N LEU A 276 18.04 3.04 -6.56
CA LEU A 276 16.91 2.26 -7.02
C LEU A 276 16.74 1.07 -6.09
N ILE A 277 15.63 1.01 -5.37
CA ILE A 277 15.41 0.05 -4.28
C ILE A 277 14.25 -0.87 -4.67
N ARG A 278 14.51 -2.18 -4.64
CA ARG A 278 13.47 -3.21 -4.68
C ARG A 278 13.32 -3.85 -3.32
N SER A 279 12.07 -4.12 -2.96
CA SER A 279 11.72 -4.83 -1.75
C SER A 279 10.70 -5.91 -2.04
N GLU A 280 10.80 -7.02 -1.31
CA GLU A 280 9.78 -8.05 -1.24
C GLU A 280 9.44 -8.31 0.23
N ARG A 281 8.15 -8.26 0.56
CA ARG A 281 7.66 -8.46 1.94
C ARG A 281 8.41 -7.60 2.96
N ALA A 282 8.58 -6.33 2.61
CA ALA A 282 9.28 -5.32 3.40
C ALA A 282 10.79 -5.53 3.62
N VAL A 283 11.40 -6.53 2.96
CA VAL A 283 12.86 -6.72 3.00
C VAL A 283 13.46 -6.20 1.71
N PHE A 284 14.56 -5.44 1.79
CA PHE A 284 15.30 -5.02 0.60
C PHE A 284 15.93 -6.23 -0.10
N THR A 285 15.57 -6.40 -1.36
CA THR A 285 16.07 -7.47 -2.24
C THR A 285 17.19 -6.96 -3.14
N GLU A 286 17.20 -5.67 -3.47
CA GLU A 286 18.21 -5.06 -4.33
C GLU A 286 18.28 -3.55 -4.08
N ILE A 287 19.50 -3.00 -4.01
CA ILE A 287 19.74 -1.56 -4.08
C ILE A 287 20.78 -1.30 -5.17
N GLN A 288 20.39 -0.58 -6.21
CA GLN A 288 21.29 -0.15 -7.28
C GLN A 288 21.54 1.35 -7.21
N ARG A 289 22.80 1.75 -7.09
CA ARG A 289 23.22 3.15 -6.91
C ARG A 289 23.88 3.70 -8.15
N ALA A 290 23.53 4.92 -8.53
CA ALA A 290 24.16 5.63 -9.64
C ALA A 290 24.25 7.13 -9.34
N ARG A 291 25.19 7.82 -10.00
CA ARG A 291 25.20 9.29 -10.07
C ARG A 291 24.35 9.75 -11.24
N TRP A 292 23.73 10.92 -11.13
CA TRP A 292 22.95 11.51 -12.22
C TRP A 292 23.77 11.74 -13.49
N THR A 293 25.06 12.09 -13.34
CA THR A 293 25.95 12.36 -14.47
C THR A 293 26.64 11.12 -15.04
N THR A 294 26.48 9.94 -14.41
CA THR A 294 27.08 8.70 -14.92
C THR A 294 26.48 8.34 -16.27
N LYS A 295 27.32 8.03 -17.27
CA LYS A 295 26.88 7.58 -18.60
C LYS A 295 26.01 6.31 -18.48
N GLY A 296 24.82 6.34 -19.07
CA GLY A 296 23.83 5.25 -19.01
C GLY A 296 22.87 5.35 -17.81
N SER A 297 23.02 6.33 -16.92
CA SER A 297 22.11 6.50 -15.78
C SER A 297 20.68 6.84 -16.17
N LYS A 298 20.47 7.51 -17.32
CA LYS A 298 19.12 7.82 -17.82
C LYS A 298 18.34 6.57 -18.16
N SER A 299 18.92 5.70 -19.00
CA SER A 299 18.28 4.44 -19.39
C SER A 299 18.15 3.49 -18.20
N LEU A 300 19.09 3.52 -17.25
CA LEU A 300 18.96 2.79 -16.00
C LEU A 300 17.70 3.22 -15.23
N PHE A 301 17.51 4.53 -15.04
CA PHE A 301 16.36 5.09 -14.34
C PHE A 301 15.04 4.76 -15.08
N GLU A 302 15.01 4.96 -16.40
CA GLU A 302 13.87 4.63 -17.25
C GLU A 302 13.49 3.15 -17.14
N ASN A 303 14.46 2.25 -17.25
CA ASN A 303 14.23 0.80 -17.17
C ASN A 303 13.71 0.37 -15.79
N PHE A 304 14.20 1.01 -14.72
CA PHE A 304 13.70 0.73 -13.38
C PHE A 304 12.23 1.14 -13.23
N ILE A 305 11.84 2.32 -13.72
CA ILE A 305 10.42 2.71 -13.69
C ILE A 305 9.60 1.71 -14.50
N HIS A 306 9.91 1.50 -15.77
CA HIS A 306 9.13 0.61 -16.64
C HIS A 306 9.06 -0.83 -16.12
N GLY A 307 10.14 -1.34 -15.52
CA GLY A 307 10.22 -2.69 -14.99
C GLY A 307 9.48 -2.91 -13.66
N ASN A 308 9.16 -1.84 -12.93
CA ASN A 308 8.49 -1.93 -11.63
C ASN A 308 7.08 -1.29 -11.62
N ILE A 309 6.59 -0.82 -12.77
CA ILE A 309 5.21 -0.33 -12.90
C ILE A 309 4.24 -1.52 -12.95
N SER A 310 3.16 -1.41 -12.18
CA SER A 310 2.13 -2.45 -12.12
C SER A 310 1.54 -2.78 -13.48
N HIS A 311 1.38 -4.07 -13.77
CA HIS A 311 0.64 -4.56 -14.93
C HIS A 311 -0.79 -4.02 -14.99
N LEU A 312 -1.35 -3.58 -13.85
CA LEU A 312 -2.64 -2.92 -13.80
C LEU A 312 -2.63 -1.57 -14.53
N ALA A 313 -1.56 -0.77 -14.37
CA ALA A 313 -1.42 0.53 -15.03
C ALA A 313 -1.34 0.38 -16.55
N ALA A 314 -0.54 -0.58 -17.04
CA ALA A 314 -0.47 -0.91 -18.45
C ALA A 314 -1.84 -1.36 -19.01
N ARG A 315 -2.57 -2.20 -18.25
CA ARG A 315 -3.91 -2.66 -18.64
C ARG A 315 -4.92 -1.52 -18.73
N LEU A 316 -4.88 -0.56 -17.80
CA LEU A 316 -5.72 0.63 -17.84
C LEU A 316 -5.46 1.44 -19.12
N SER A 317 -4.19 1.65 -19.46
CA SER A 317 -3.77 2.39 -20.66
C SER A 317 -4.26 1.69 -21.94
N LEU A 318 -4.05 0.36 -22.04
CA LEU A 318 -4.50 -0.44 -23.18
C LEU A 318 -6.02 -0.44 -23.35
N ALA A 319 -6.77 -0.55 -22.25
CA ALA A 319 -8.23 -0.51 -22.29
C ALA A 319 -8.75 0.88 -22.71
N CYS A 320 -8.10 1.95 -22.22
CA CYS A 320 -8.41 3.33 -22.63
C CYS A 320 -8.17 3.52 -24.14
N LEU A 321 -7.03 3.06 -24.64
CA LEU A 321 -6.69 3.10 -26.07
C LEU A 321 -7.70 2.32 -26.92
N HIS A 322 -8.05 1.09 -26.49
CA HIS A 322 -8.95 0.20 -27.21
C HIS A 322 -10.36 0.79 -27.38
N TRP A 323 -10.91 1.44 -26.35
CA TRP A 323 -12.24 2.03 -26.40
C TRP A 323 -12.27 3.53 -26.69
N HIS A 324 -11.11 4.15 -26.93
CA HIS A 324 -10.96 5.60 -27.14
C HIS A 324 -11.59 6.43 -26.02
N VAL A 325 -11.39 6.00 -24.80
CA VAL A 325 -11.79 6.69 -23.57
C VAL A 325 -10.56 7.21 -22.84
N ASN A 326 -10.72 8.23 -22.00
CA ASN A 326 -9.62 8.80 -21.22
C ASN A 326 -9.96 8.82 -19.74
N VAL A 327 -8.97 8.57 -18.89
CA VAL A 327 -9.12 8.77 -17.44
C VAL A 327 -9.13 10.26 -17.10
N ALA A 328 -9.94 10.65 -16.12
CA ALA A 328 -9.84 11.94 -15.48
C ALA A 328 -8.59 11.97 -14.59
N GLU A 329 -7.60 12.77 -14.96
CA GLU A 329 -6.34 12.83 -14.22
C GLU A 329 -6.58 13.26 -12.76
N GLY A 330 -6.00 12.51 -11.82
CA GLY A 330 -6.10 12.80 -10.38
C GLY A 330 -7.48 12.56 -9.74
N ASP A 331 -8.48 12.03 -10.48
CA ASP A 331 -9.79 11.72 -9.88
C ASP A 331 -10.51 10.53 -10.56
N ALA A 332 -9.78 9.67 -11.27
CA ALA A 332 -10.40 8.57 -12.01
C ALA A 332 -10.75 7.37 -11.12
N PHE A 333 -9.99 7.03 -10.08
CA PHE A 333 -10.26 5.81 -9.32
C PHE A 333 -11.66 5.86 -8.66
N LEU A 334 -12.49 4.83 -8.85
CA LEU A 334 -13.83 4.73 -8.27
C LEU A 334 -13.89 3.75 -7.11
N GLY A 335 -13.00 2.76 -7.08
CA GLY A 335 -12.93 1.80 -5.99
C GLY A 335 -12.35 0.45 -6.40
N ARG A 336 -12.10 -0.39 -5.40
CA ARG A 336 -11.61 -1.77 -5.55
C ARG A 336 -12.67 -2.76 -5.09
N GLY A 337 -13.02 -3.69 -5.98
CA GLY A 337 -13.78 -4.88 -5.61
C GLY A 337 -12.83 -5.99 -5.16
N ALA A 338 -13.38 -7.16 -4.82
CA ALA A 338 -12.57 -8.30 -4.39
C ALA A 338 -11.52 -8.76 -5.44
N TYR A 339 -11.78 -8.52 -6.73
CA TYR A 339 -11.02 -9.10 -7.84
C TYR A 339 -10.60 -8.09 -8.93
N GLY A 340 -10.87 -6.79 -8.72
CA GLY A 340 -10.63 -5.78 -9.75
C GLY A 340 -10.67 -4.35 -9.25
N ARG A 341 -10.18 -3.43 -10.08
CA ARG A 341 -10.18 -1.99 -9.84
C ARG A 341 -11.08 -1.30 -10.85
N VAL A 342 -11.79 -0.26 -10.42
CA VAL A 342 -12.75 0.48 -11.25
C VAL A 342 -12.28 1.91 -11.40
N PHE A 343 -12.29 2.42 -12.63
CA PHE A 343 -11.88 3.79 -12.98
C PHE A 343 -12.98 4.50 -13.75
N LYS A 344 -13.23 5.76 -13.43
CA LYS A 344 -14.01 6.68 -14.24
C LYS A 344 -13.21 7.03 -15.49
N VAL A 345 -13.83 6.84 -16.65
CA VAL A 345 -13.28 7.22 -17.94
C VAL A 345 -14.31 7.97 -18.76
N THR A 346 -13.86 8.91 -19.57
CA THR A 346 -14.72 9.77 -20.38
C THR A 346 -14.50 9.46 -21.86
N GLY A 347 -15.59 9.25 -22.59
CA GLY A 347 -15.57 9.05 -24.04
C GLY A 347 -15.40 10.36 -24.82
N ARG A 348 -15.28 10.26 -26.15
CA ARG A 348 -15.10 11.44 -27.02
C ARG A 348 -16.28 12.41 -27.01
N GLY A 349 -17.48 11.95 -26.69
CA GLY A 349 -18.67 12.78 -26.59
C GLY A 349 -18.85 13.46 -25.21
N GLY A 350 -17.90 13.28 -24.29
CA GLY A 350 -17.98 13.81 -22.93
C GLY A 350 -18.80 12.93 -21.97
N GLU A 351 -19.24 11.77 -22.41
CA GLU A 351 -19.98 10.82 -21.58
C GLU A 351 -19.04 10.04 -20.63
N ASP A 352 -19.50 9.83 -19.40
CA ASP A 352 -18.75 9.13 -18.37
C ASP A 352 -19.10 7.64 -18.31
N PHE A 353 -18.08 6.80 -18.17
CA PHE A 353 -18.16 5.36 -18.01
C PHE A 353 -17.33 4.88 -16.82
N ALA A 354 -17.69 3.71 -16.29
CA ALA A 354 -16.89 2.98 -15.32
C ALA A 354 -16.14 1.87 -16.05
N LEU A 355 -14.82 1.89 -15.95
CA LEU A 355 -13.91 0.92 -16.54
C LEU A 355 -13.39 0.00 -15.44
N LYS A 356 -13.91 -1.23 -15.38
CA LYS A 356 -13.45 -2.26 -14.46
C LYS A 356 -12.32 -3.05 -15.12
N ILE A 357 -11.19 -3.17 -14.46
CA ILE A 357 -10.04 -3.96 -14.92
C ILE A 357 -9.68 -5.03 -13.89
N VAL A 358 -9.35 -6.22 -14.40
CA VAL A 358 -9.03 -7.41 -13.59
C VAL A 358 -7.75 -8.08 -14.08
N GLU A 359 -7.12 -8.83 -13.21
CA GLU A 359 -5.99 -9.69 -13.54
C GLU A 359 -6.43 -11.00 -14.19
N LYS A 360 -5.49 -11.70 -14.83
CA LYS A 360 -5.72 -12.96 -15.55
C LYS A 360 -6.51 -14.00 -14.76
N CYS A 361 -6.20 -14.19 -13.48
CA CYS A 361 -6.87 -15.16 -12.60
C CYS A 361 -8.37 -14.86 -12.39
N SER A 362 -8.80 -13.61 -12.67
CA SER A 362 -10.15 -13.12 -12.41
C SER A 362 -10.96 -12.87 -13.68
N VAL A 363 -10.41 -13.12 -14.88
CA VAL A 363 -11.10 -12.95 -16.17
C VAL A 363 -12.41 -13.75 -16.22
N GLY A 364 -12.39 -15.01 -15.76
CA GLY A 364 -13.59 -15.84 -15.71
C GLY A 364 -14.71 -15.27 -14.83
N ARG A 365 -14.37 -14.51 -13.78
CA ARG A 365 -15.35 -13.81 -12.94
C ARG A 365 -15.91 -12.59 -13.66
N LEU A 366 -15.07 -11.84 -14.38
CA LEU A 366 -15.51 -10.69 -15.16
C LEU A 366 -16.51 -11.08 -16.27
N TYR A 367 -16.33 -12.24 -16.91
CA TYR A 367 -17.34 -12.77 -17.84
C TYR A 367 -18.68 -13.10 -17.18
N ARG A 368 -18.64 -13.69 -15.97
CA ARG A 368 -19.88 -13.97 -15.22
C ARG A 368 -20.61 -12.66 -14.91
N GLU A 369 -19.87 -11.64 -14.49
CA GLU A 369 -20.40 -10.31 -14.22
C GLU A 369 -20.99 -9.65 -15.47
N GLU A 370 -20.28 -9.66 -16.60
CA GLU A 370 -20.77 -9.13 -17.88
C GLU A 370 -22.11 -9.80 -18.25
N LYS A 371 -22.17 -11.13 -18.20
CA LYS A 371 -23.38 -11.89 -18.53
C LYS A 371 -24.53 -11.61 -17.55
N ALA A 372 -24.24 -11.53 -16.25
CA ALA A 372 -25.22 -11.22 -15.23
C ALA A 372 -25.78 -9.81 -15.42
N LEU A 373 -24.92 -8.80 -15.63
CA LEU A 373 -25.32 -7.42 -15.87
C LEU A 373 -26.12 -7.26 -17.17
N ALA A 374 -25.73 -7.94 -18.25
CA ALA A 374 -26.49 -7.95 -19.50
C ALA A 374 -27.90 -8.53 -19.31
N THR A 375 -28.02 -9.60 -18.52
CA THR A 375 -29.32 -10.20 -18.18
C THR A 375 -30.15 -9.30 -17.26
N ALA A 376 -29.49 -8.61 -16.33
CA ALA A 376 -30.11 -7.72 -15.35
C ALA A 376 -30.49 -6.36 -15.95
N GLN A 377 -29.97 -5.96 -17.12
CA GLN A 377 -30.28 -4.69 -17.76
C GLN A 377 -31.79 -4.46 -17.93
N ARG A 378 -32.56 -5.51 -18.27
CA ARG A 378 -34.04 -5.45 -18.38
C ARG A 378 -34.75 -5.03 -17.09
N THR A 379 -34.06 -5.12 -15.95
CA THR A 379 -34.59 -4.69 -14.67
C THR A 379 -34.57 -3.17 -14.53
N GLY A 380 -33.65 -2.46 -15.17
CA GLY A 380 -33.45 -1.03 -14.95
C GLY A 380 -33.05 -0.67 -13.51
N LEU A 381 -32.60 -1.65 -12.72
CA LEU A 381 -32.15 -1.52 -11.33
C LEU A 381 -30.64 -1.71 -11.19
N THR A 382 -29.92 -1.98 -12.28
CA THR A 382 -28.48 -2.25 -12.28
C THR A 382 -27.77 -1.33 -13.26
N ILE A 383 -26.45 -1.22 -13.14
CA ILE A 383 -25.60 -0.76 -14.24
C ILE A 383 -25.60 -1.79 -15.39
N SER A 384 -25.02 -1.43 -16.53
CA SER A 384 -25.00 -2.30 -17.72
C SER A 384 -23.66 -2.23 -18.46
N PRO A 385 -23.24 -3.33 -19.11
CA PRO A 385 -22.10 -3.31 -20.02
C PRO A 385 -22.42 -2.46 -21.24
N VAL A 386 -21.47 -1.63 -21.65
CA VAL A 386 -21.61 -0.76 -22.83
C VAL A 386 -21.08 -1.43 -24.09
N ARG A 387 -20.04 -2.25 -23.94
CA ARG A 387 -19.34 -2.93 -25.02
C ARG A 387 -18.97 -4.34 -24.57
N LYS A 388 -18.63 -5.19 -25.53
CA LYS A 388 -18.02 -6.50 -25.25
C LYS A 388 -16.74 -6.31 -24.46
N LEU A 389 -16.49 -7.21 -23.52
CA LEU A 389 -15.27 -7.33 -22.74
C LEU A 389 -14.00 -7.29 -23.62
N PHE A 390 -12.96 -6.60 -23.15
CA PHE A 390 -11.65 -6.51 -23.79
C PHE A 390 -10.64 -7.35 -23.02
N GLU A 391 -9.95 -8.27 -23.69
CA GLU A 391 -8.96 -9.16 -23.07
C GLU A 391 -7.54 -8.86 -23.53
N THR A 392 -6.60 -9.08 -22.63
CA THR A 392 -5.16 -9.16 -22.90
C THR A 392 -4.59 -10.44 -22.30
N PRO A 393 -3.39 -10.89 -22.70
CA PRO A 393 -2.74 -12.07 -22.09
C PRO A 393 -2.59 -11.99 -20.56
N GLU A 394 -2.59 -10.78 -20.01
CA GLU A 394 -2.40 -10.45 -18.60
C GLU A 394 -3.71 -10.21 -17.83
N GLY A 395 -4.86 -10.08 -18.48
CA GLY A 395 -6.14 -9.83 -17.80
C GLY A 395 -7.27 -9.36 -18.72
N ALA A 396 -8.23 -8.64 -18.16
CA ALA A 396 -9.37 -8.15 -18.93
C ALA A 396 -9.92 -6.82 -18.39
N ALA A 397 -10.74 -6.18 -19.21
CA ALA A 397 -11.44 -4.94 -18.91
C ALA A 397 -12.91 -5.02 -19.33
N LEU A 398 -13.78 -4.33 -18.60
CA LEU A 398 -15.21 -4.21 -18.86
C LEU A 398 -15.64 -2.75 -18.73
N LEU A 399 -16.30 -2.21 -19.75
CA LEU A 399 -16.83 -0.85 -19.76
C LEU A 399 -18.31 -0.84 -19.37
N LEU A 400 -18.65 -0.03 -18.37
CA LEU A 400 -19.93 -0.02 -17.67
C LEU A 400 -20.55 1.37 -17.65
N SER A 401 -21.87 1.44 -17.66
CA SER A 401 -22.65 2.68 -17.54
C SER A 401 -23.96 2.41 -16.79
N PRO A 402 -24.51 3.40 -16.05
CA PRO A 402 -23.94 4.72 -15.72
C PRO A 402 -22.85 4.67 -14.63
N VAL A 403 -22.13 5.79 -14.46
CA VAL A 403 -21.26 6.04 -13.30
C VAL A 403 -22.06 6.74 -12.21
N GLY A 404 -21.88 6.31 -10.96
CA GLY A 404 -22.56 6.88 -9.79
C GLY A 404 -21.63 6.99 -8.60
N LYS A 405 -22.13 7.63 -7.54
CA LYS A 405 -21.41 7.74 -6.26
C LYS A 405 -21.80 6.56 -5.36
N PRO A 406 -20.89 6.00 -4.55
CA PRO A 406 -21.25 4.99 -3.55
C PRO A 406 -22.39 5.47 -2.65
N LEU A 407 -23.36 4.59 -2.37
CA LEU A 407 -24.43 4.90 -1.42
C LEU A 407 -23.84 5.02 -0.01
N PRO A 408 -24.06 6.14 0.71
CA PRO A 408 -23.66 6.26 2.10
C PRO A 408 -24.39 5.24 2.98
N GLN A 409 -23.79 4.86 4.11
CA GLN A 409 -24.47 4.01 5.08
C GLN A 409 -25.81 4.64 5.49
N PRO A 410 -26.92 3.88 5.46
CA PRO A 410 -28.23 4.42 5.80
C PRO A 410 -28.29 4.80 7.29
N MET A 411 -28.69 6.04 7.57
CA MET A 411 -28.84 6.58 8.93
C MET A 411 -30.30 6.85 9.28
N LYS A 412 -31.20 6.80 8.29
CA LYS A 412 -32.63 7.11 8.44
C LYS A 412 -33.47 5.93 8.01
N ARG A 413 -34.63 5.78 8.66
CA ARG A 413 -35.61 4.73 8.35
C ARG A 413 -36.03 4.70 6.89
N GLN A 414 -36.20 5.86 6.27
CA GLN A 414 -36.56 5.92 4.84
C GLN A 414 -35.47 5.30 3.95
N GLN A 415 -34.19 5.54 4.25
CA GLN A 415 -33.07 5.00 3.46
C GLN A 415 -32.99 3.47 3.58
N VAL A 416 -33.27 2.92 4.76
CA VAL A 416 -33.36 1.46 4.96
C VAL A 416 -34.52 0.87 4.17
N LEU A 417 -35.70 1.52 4.24
CA LEU A 417 -36.87 1.10 3.46
C LEU A 417 -36.58 1.11 1.95
N ASP A 418 -35.94 2.17 1.45
CA ASP A 418 -35.61 2.32 0.02
C ASP A 418 -34.65 1.22 -0.46
N LEU A 419 -33.69 0.81 0.39
CA LEU A 419 -32.76 -0.29 0.10
C LEU A 419 -33.47 -1.65 0.02
N PHE A 420 -34.35 -1.96 0.97
CA PHE A 420 -35.13 -3.21 0.93
C PHE A 420 -36.13 -3.21 -0.22
N GLU A 421 -36.75 -2.07 -0.54
CA GLU A 421 -37.60 -1.91 -1.72
C GLU A 421 -36.80 -2.14 -3.01
N LEU A 422 -35.58 -1.61 -3.12
CA LEU A 422 -34.70 -1.83 -4.27
C LEU A 422 -34.34 -3.32 -4.46
N LEU A 423 -34.00 -4.03 -3.38
CA LEU A 423 -33.73 -5.47 -3.41
C LEU A 423 -35.00 -6.26 -3.77
N TRP A 424 -36.14 -5.88 -3.22
CA TRP A 424 -37.43 -6.49 -3.52
C TRP A 424 -37.82 -6.34 -4.99
N GLN A 425 -37.61 -5.17 -5.58
CA GLN A 425 -37.85 -4.95 -7.00
C GLN A 425 -36.93 -5.83 -7.88
N LEU A 426 -35.70 -6.12 -7.44
CA LEU A 426 -34.81 -7.03 -8.15
C LEU A 426 -35.35 -8.47 -8.11
N HIS A 427 -35.73 -8.95 -6.92
CA HIS A 427 -36.35 -10.27 -6.74
C HIS A 427 -37.64 -10.43 -7.52
N ALA A 428 -38.49 -9.40 -7.54
CA ALA A 428 -39.74 -9.37 -8.30
C ALA A 428 -39.52 -9.52 -9.81
N LYS A 429 -38.34 -9.15 -10.31
CA LYS A 429 -37.93 -9.31 -11.72
C LYS A 429 -37.21 -10.65 -11.99
N GLY A 430 -37.18 -11.54 -11.00
CA GLY A 430 -36.70 -12.90 -11.13
C GLY A 430 -35.21 -13.10 -10.87
N LEU A 431 -34.53 -12.09 -10.31
CA LEU A 431 -33.08 -12.12 -10.09
C LEU A 431 -32.76 -11.95 -8.61
N VAL A 432 -31.83 -12.75 -8.10
CA VAL A 432 -31.13 -12.48 -6.83
C VAL A 432 -29.77 -11.87 -7.13
N HIS A 433 -29.30 -10.99 -6.26
CA HIS A 433 -28.01 -10.33 -6.38
C HIS A 433 -26.86 -11.25 -5.97
N GLY A 434 -27.05 -12.08 -4.93
CA GLY A 434 -26.03 -12.97 -4.35
C GLY A 434 -25.07 -12.30 -3.36
N ASP A 435 -24.91 -10.97 -3.43
CA ASP A 435 -24.12 -10.19 -2.46
C ASP A 435 -24.66 -8.75 -2.31
N PRO A 436 -25.96 -8.55 -1.97
CA PRO A 436 -26.56 -7.22 -1.89
C PRO A 436 -26.11 -6.47 -0.63
N ARG A 437 -24.93 -5.86 -0.69
CA ARG A 437 -24.40 -5.00 0.38
C ARG A 437 -24.69 -3.54 0.07
N VAL A 438 -24.71 -2.70 1.10
CA VAL A 438 -24.80 -1.23 0.94
C VAL A 438 -23.66 -0.73 0.03
N SER A 439 -22.47 -1.30 0.15
CA SER A 439 -21.31 -1.00 -0.70
C SER A 439 -21.50 -1.34 -2.18
N ASN A 440 -22.46 -2.21 -2.50
CA ASN A 440 -22.78 -2.65 -3.85
C ASN A 440 -23.96 -1.87 -4.45
N VAL A 441 -24.24 -0.68 -3.91
CA VAL A 441 -25.21 0.28 -4.44
C VAL A 441 -24.53 1.60 -4.78
N ILE A 442 -24.83 2.14 -5.96
CA ILE A 442 -24.44 3.49 -6.37
C ILE A 442 -25.66 4.37 -6.59
N LEU A 443 -25.49 5.67 -6.38
CA LEU A 443 -26.47 6.72 -6.69
C LEU A 443 -26.11 7.41 -8.01
N VAL A 444 -27.08 7.45 -8.92
CA VAL A 444 -27.02 8.20 -10.18
C VAL A 444 -28.11 9.28 -10.12
N GLY A 445 -27.69 10.49 -9.77
CA GLY A 445 -28.63 11.49 -9.25
C GLY A 445 -29.25 10.98 -7.94
N GLU A 446 -30.57 10.85 -7.91
CA GLU A 446 -31.31 10.29 -6.76
C GLU A 446 -31.65 8.80 -6.94
N LYS A 447 -31.33 8.21 -8.09
CA LYS A 447 -31.71 6.83 -8.40
C LYS A 447 -30.62 5.85 -7.91
N PRO A 448 -30.96 4.89 -7.02
CA PRO A 448 -30.03 3.84 -6.62
C PRO A 448 -29.99 2.72 -7.66
N LEU A 449 -28.80 2.18 -7.91
CA LEU A 449 -28.56 1.05 -8.80
C LEU A 449 -27.61 0.04 -8.16
N TRP A 450 -27.88 -1.25 -8.36
CA TRP A 450 -27.00 -2.34 -7.97
C TRP A 450 -25.79 -2.47 -8.91
N ILE A 451 -24.65 -2.83 -8.31
CA ILE A 451 -23.38 -3.15 -8.96
C ILE A 451 -22.86 -4.50 -8.43
N ASP A 452 -21.81 -5.06 -9.04
CA ASP A 452 -21.18 -6.32 -8.60
C ASP A 452 -22.12 -7.54 -8.59
N LEU A 453 -22.72 -7.84 -9.75
CA LEU A 453 -23.62 -8.98 -9.95
C LEU A 453 -22.90 -10.30 -10.29
N VAL A 454 -21.65 -10.47 -9.86
CA VAL A 454 -20.85 -11.69 -10.12
C VAL A 454 -21.55 -12.95 -9.61
N GLU A 455 -22.23 -12.84 -8.46
CA GLU A 455 -22.91 -13.94 -7.77
C GLU A 455 -24.42 -13.98 -8.05
N ALA A 456 -24.89 -13.23 -9.06
CA ALA A 456 -26.31 -13.16 -9.38
C ALA A 456 -26.84 -14.47 -9.99
N LEU A 457 -28.03 -14.88 -9.56
CA LEU A 457 -28.67 -16.13 -9.94
C LEU A 457 -30.17 -15.95 -10.17
N GLU A 458 -30.82 -16.98 -10.72
CA GLU A 458 -32.27 -17.04 -10.78
C GLU A 458 -32.88 -17.15 -9.39
N VAL A 459 -34.04 -16.53 -9.22
CA VAL A 459 -34.67 -16.42 -7.90
C VAL A 459 -35.18 -17.76 -7.37
N SER A 460 -34.87 -18.06 -6.11
CA SER A 460 -35.52 -19.11 -5.31
C SER A 460 -35.79 -18.60 -3.89
N PRO A 461 -36.74 -19.17 -3.13
CA PRO A 461 -36.99 -18.73 -1.75
C PRO A 461 -35.72 -18.72 -0.89
N HIS A 462 -34.90 -19.77 -0.99
CA HIS A 462 -33.64 -19.87 -0.25
C HIS A 462 -32.64 -18.78 -0.63
N LEU A 463 -32.48 -18.47 -1.92
CA LEU A 463 -31.56 -17.42 -2.35
C LEU A 463 -32.03 -16.01 -1.97
N ARG A 464 -33.37 -15.76 -1.95
CA ARG A 464 -33.91 -14.50 -1.43
C ARG A 464 -33.60 -14.32 0.05
N GLU A 465 -33.71 -15.40 0.82
CA GLU A 465 -33.41 -15.41 2.24
C GLU A 465 -31.96 -14.97 2.49
N ILE A 466 -31.02 -15.55 1.73
CA ILE A 466 -29.59 -15.20 1.78
C ILE A 466 -29.37 -13.74 1.42
N ASP A 467 -29.95 -13.25 0.33
CA ASP A 467 -29.81 -11.85 -0.10
C ASP A 467 -30.28 -10.88 0.98
N VAL A 468 -31.47 -11.12 1.54
CA VAL A 468 -32.02 -10.25 2.59
C VAL A 468 -31.19 -10.33 3.87
N GLU A 469 -30.67 -11.50 4.23
CA GLU A 469 -29.75 -11.63 5.36
C GLU A 469 -28.47 -10.82 5.14
N ILE A 470 -27.84 -10.91 3.95
CA ILE A 470 -26.62 -10.15 3.60
C ILE A 470 -26.89 -8.65 3.68
N LEU A 471 -28.00 -8.17 3.11
CA LEU A 471 -28.35 -6.75 3.15
C LEU A 471 -28.63 -6.29 4.59
N THR A 472 -29.37 -7.08 5.37
CA THR A 472 -29.66 -6.79 6.78
C THR A 472 -28.37 -6.62 7.58
N ARG A 473 -27.44 -7.56 7.44
CA ARG A 473 -26.12 -7.50 8.08
C ARG A 473 -25.31 -6.30 7.62
N SER A 474 -25.33 -6.00 6.33
CA SER A 474 -24.63 -4.84 5.75
C SER A 474 -25.18 -3.51 6.28
N ILE A 475 -26.49 -3.40 6.50
CA ILE A 475 -27.13 -2.19 7.05
C ILE A 475 -26.77 -1.99 8.52
N LEU A 476 -26.82 -3.08 9.30
CA LEU A 476 -26.51 -3.07 10.74
C LEU A 476 -25.01 -3.11 11.06
N ASN A 477 -24.15 -3.25 10.04
CA ASN A 477 -22.71 -3.46 10.18
C ASN A 477 -22.36 -4.67 11.08
N ILE A 478 -23.12 -5.77 10.95
CA ILE A 478 -22.95 -6.99 11.74
C ILE A 478 -22.11 -8.02 10.95
N PRO A 479 -20.99 -8.51 11.49
CA PRO A 479 -20.19 -9.56 10.88
C PRO A 479 -20.98 -10.86 10.62
N ARG A 480 -20.59 -11.65 9.61
CA ARG A 480 -21.22 -12.95 9.33
C ARG A 480 -21.07 -13.97 10.46
N THR A 481 -20.05 -13.82 11.30
CA THR A 481 -19.78 -14.68 12.47
C THR A 481 -20.80 -14.50 13.59
N ASP A 482 -21.50 -13.36 13.60
CA ASP A 482 -22.33 -12.98 14.72
C ASP A 482 -23.79 -13.37 14.48
N PHE A 483 -24.51 -13.66 15.56
CA PHE A 483 -25.90 -14.04 15.48
C PHE A 483 -26.80 -12.83 15.24
N LEU A 484 -27.63 -12.90 14.20
CA LEU A 484 -28.77 -11.98 14.07
C LEU A 484 -29.80 -12.28 15.15
N HIS A 485 -30.44 -11.22 15.65
CA HIS A 485 -31.54 -11.31 16.59
C HIS A 485 -32.63 -12.26 16.06
N PRO A 486 -33.23 -13.15 16.89
CA PRO A 486 -34.21 -14.14 16.43
C PRO A 486 -35.39 -13.54 15.66
N VAL A 487 -35.86 -12.36 16.07
CA VAL A 487 -36.94 -11.63 15.38
C VAL A 487 -36.55 -11.26 13.94
N LEU A 488 -35.31 -10.82 13.71
CA LEU A 488 -34.82 -10.53 12.36
C LEU A 488 -34.78 -11.79 11.50
N LYS A 489 -34.31 -12.92 12.04
CA LYS A 489 -34.31 -14.20 11.32
C LYS A 489 -35.72 -14.64 10.91
N GLU A 490 -36.70 -14.50 11.79
CA GLU A 490 -38.10 -14.80 11.48
C GLU A 490 -38.63 -13.89 10.35
N LEU A 491 -38.39 -12.58 10.43
CA LEU A 491 -38.81 -11.62 9.42
C LEU A 491 -38.14 -11.86 8.05
N ILE A 492 -36.88 -12.28 8.03
CA ILE A 492 -36.15 -12.68 6.82
C ILE A 492 -36.81 -13.91 6.18
N GLY A 493 -37.12 -14.95 6.96
CA GLY A 493 -37.82 -16.15 6.47
C GLY A 493 -39.23 -15.84 5.94
N ASN A 494 -39.95 -14.93 6.60
CA ASN A 494 -41.25 -14.46 6.14
C ASN A 494 -41.15 -13.73 4.78
N TYR A 495 -40.14 -12.89 4.59
CA TYR A 495 -39.90 -12.23 3.31
C TYR A 495 -39.63 -13.25 2.18
N ALA A 496 -38.77 -14.24 2.45
CA ALA A 496 -38.35 -15.24 1.47
C ALA A 496 -39.53 -16.02 0.86
N THR A 497 -40.54 -16.33 1.67
CA THR A 497 -41.71 -17.13 1.29
C THR A 497 -42.84 -16.32 0.65
N SER A 498 -43.04 -15.07 1.06
CA SER A 498 -44.26 -14.30 0.75
C SER A 498 -44.01 -13.14 -0.23
N THR A 499 -42.82 -12.52 -0.24
CA THR A 499 -42.47 -11.34 -1.06
C THR A 499 -43.53 -10.23 -1.07
N LYS A 500 -44.38 -10.12 -0.04
CA LYS A 500 -45.37 -9.05 0.04
C LYS A 500 -44.71 -7.79 0.57
N ARG A 501 -45.17 -6.63 0.09
CA ARG A 501 -44.69 -5.32 0.53
C ARG A 501 -44.70 -5.13 2.05
N LYS A 502 -45.71 -5.71 2.72
CA LYS A 502 -45.82 -5.68 4.19
C LYS A 502 -44.65 -6.36 4.93
N ASP A 503 -44.01 -7.36 4.31
CA ASP A 503 -43.00 -8.18 4.99
C ASP A 503 -41.67 -7.43 5.06
N PHE A 504 -41.25 -6.79 3.96
CA PHE A 504 -40.05 -5.95 4.00
C PHE A 504 -40.25 -4.65 4.79
N ASN A 505 -41.46 -4.09 4.83
CA ASN A 505 -41.76 -2.95 5.70
C ASN A 505 -41.56 -3.31 7.19
N ARG A 506 -42.01 -4.49 7.61
CA ARG A 506 -41.79 -4.98 8.98
C ARG A 506 -40.30 -5.20 9.26
N LEU A 507 -39.59 -5.87 8.35
CA LEU A 507 -38.15 -6.08 8.45
C LEU A 507 -37.38 -4.75 8.55
N SER A 508 -37.68 -3.80 7.67
CA SER A 508 -37.04 -2.48 7.68
C SER A 508 -37.24 -1.74 8.99
N ASN A 509 -38.44 -1.83 9.59
CA ASN A 509 -38.71 -1.21 10.88
C ASN A 509 -37.89 -1.85 11.99
N GLU A 510 -37.79 -3.18 12.01
CA GLU A 510 -37.00 -3.90 13.01
C GLU A 510 -35.51 -3.59 12.88
N VAL A 511 -34.98 -3.55 11.65
CA VAL A 511 -33.60 -3.12 11.37
C VAL A 511 -33.35 -1.70 11.88
N CYS A 512 -34.32 -0.79 11.75
CA CYS A 512 -34.18 0.56 12.27
C CYS A 512 -34.12 0.65 13.80
N LEU A 513 -34.79 -0.26 14.51
CA LEU A 513 -34.68 -0.34 15.97
C LEU A 513 -33.26 -0.76 16.40
N GLY A 514 -32.59 -1.56 15.57
CA GLY A 514 -31.20 -2.00 15.79
C GLY A 514 -30.15 -0.88 15.77
N PHE A 515 -30.48 0.33 15.30
CA PHE A 515 -29.57 1.49 15.39
C PHE A 515 -29.57 2.17 16.77
N SER A 516 -30.56 1.86 17.63
CA SER A 516 -30.79 2.56 18.91
C SER A 516 -30.18 1.84 20.11
N ASN A 517 -29.49 0.71 19.87
CA ASN A 517 -28.69 -0.05 20.83
C ASN A 517 -27.23 -0.04 20.37
#